data_AF-A0A381NLH3-F1
#
_entry.id   AF-A0A381NLH3-F1
#
_cell.length_a   1.000
_cell.length_b   1.000
_cell.length_c   1.000
_cell.angle_alpha   90.00
_cell.angle_beta   90.00
_cell.angle_gamma   90.00
#
_symmetry.space_group_name_H-M   'P 1'
#
loop_
_entity.id
_entity.type
_entity.pdbx_description
1 polymer ?
#
loop_
_entity_poly.entity_id
_entity_poly.type
_entity_poly.pdbx_seq_one_letter_code
_entity_poly.pdbx_strand_id
1 'polypeptide(L)' 'MQEQGYRIIERNHRSRLGELDIIAAYGEFLIFCEVKTRRGSSGPHPSLSVTAKKIGKLRQLGELYLS' A
#
# COMPACT_ATOMS: atom_id res chain seq x y z
N MET A 1 12.61 -2.24 -1.94
CA MET A 1 11.80 -3.42 -1.54
C MET A 1 12.54 -4.72 -1.83
N GLN A 2 12.74 -5.13 -3.09
CA GLN A 2 13.33 -6.45 -3.39
C GLN A 2 14.76 -6.62 -2.85
N GLU A 3 15.62 -5.61 -3.03
CA GLU A 3 16.98 -5.58 -2.48
C GLU A 3 17.03 -5.51 -0.94
N GLN A 4 15.89 -5.23 -0.29
CA GLN A 4 15.76 -5.18 1.16
C GLN A 4 15.12 -6.46 1.75
N GLY A 5 14.99 -7.52 0.93
CA GLY A 5 14.44 -8.82 1.36
C GLY A 5 12.93 -8.97 1.20
N TYR A 6 12.25 -8.03 0.56
CA TYR A 6 10.80 -8.12 0.32
C TYR A 6 10.53 -8.92 -0.95
N ARG A 7 9.60 -9.88 -0.87
CA ARG A 7 9.09 -10.58 -2.05
C ARG A 7 7.81 -9.90 -2.51
N ILE A 8 7.82 -9.32 -3.72
CA ILE A 8 6.59 -8.79 -4.31
C ILE A 8 5.70 -9.96 -4.70
N ILE A 9 4.47 -9.96 -4.19
CA ILE A 9 3.44 -10.98 -4.44
C ILE A 9 2.59 -10.53 -5.62
N GLU A 10 2.12 -9.28 -5.60
CA GLU A 10 1.24 -8.73 -6.63
C GLU A 10 1.47 -7.23 -6.81
N ARG A 11 1.13 -6.71 -7.99
CA ARG A 11 1.12 -5.28 -8.32
C ARG A 11 -0.21 -4.91 -8.96
N ASN A 12 -0.70 -3.70 -8.69
CA ASN A 12 -1.95 -3.15 -9.22
C ASN A 12 -3.15 -4.08 -8.99
N HIS A 13 -3.26 -4.67 -7.80
CA HIS A 13 -4.37 -5.54 -7.43
C HIS A 13 -5.67 -4.74 -7.40
N ARG A 14 -6.71 -5.21 -8.10
CA ARG A 14 -8.01 -4.53 -8.20
C ARG A 14 -9.09 -5.39 -7.56
N SER A 15 -9.94 -4.75 -6.75
CA SER A 15 -11.08 -5.36 -6.10
C SER A 15 -12.32 -4.48 -6.25
N ARG A 16 -13.49 -5.00 -5.85
CA ARG A 16 -14.74 -4.22 -5.80
C ARG A 16 -14.65 -3.01 -4.86
N LEU A 17 -13.77 -3.05 -3.86
CA LEU A 17 -13.61 -1.95 -2.91
C LEU A 17 -12.55 -0.95 -3.35
N GLY A 18 -11.67 -1.26 -4.30
CA GLY A 18 -10.61 -0.36 -4.75
C GLY A 18 -9.37 -1.11 -5.20
N GLU A 19 -8.25 -0.39 -5.31
CA GLU A 19 -6.98 -0.92 -5.77
C GLU A 19 -5.88 -0.85 -4.70
N LEU A 20 -4.94 -1.80 -4.77
CA LEU A 20 -3.70 -1.84 -4.01
C LEU A 20 -2.53 -1.85 -5.00
N ASP A 21 -1.62 -0.89 -4.89
CA ASP A 21 -0.54 -0.74 -5.87
C ASP A 21 0.49 -1.87 -5.77
N ILE A 22 0.89 -2.23 -4.55
CA ILE A 22 1.86 -3.30 -4.31
C ILE A 22 1.45 -4.12 -3.09
N ILE A 23 1.49 -5.45 -3.25
CA ILE A 23 1.38 -6.42 -2.16
C ILE A 23 2.72 -7.16 -2.08
N ALA A 24 3.34 -7.15 -0.91
CA ALA A 24 4.64 -7.77 -0.69
C ALA A 24 4.66 -8.62 0.58
N ALA A 25 5.52 -9.62 0.63
CA ALA A 25 5.79 -10.43 1.81
C ALA A 25 7.19 -10.11 2.36
N TYR A 26 7.30 -10.10 3.68
CA TYR A 26 8.58 -10.00 4.40
C TYR A 26 8.51 -10.83 5.69
N GLY A 27 9.23 -11.94 5.74
CA GLY A 27 9.05 -12.93 6.81
C GLY A 27 7.62 -13.44 6.84
N GLU A 28 6.96 -13.33 7.99
CA GLU A 28 5.55 -13.71 8.20
C GLU A 28 4.57 -12.55 7.93
N PHE A 29 5.07 -11.38 7.56
CA PHE A 29 4.24 -10.20 7.32
C PHE A 29 3.82 -10.09 5.86
N LEU A 30 2.54 -9.78 5.66
CA LEU A 30 2.00 -9.29 4.40
C LEU A 30 1.87 -7.76 4.45
N ILE A 31 2.40 -7.09 3.44
CA ILE A 31 2.60 -5.65 3.41
C ILE A 31 1.84 -5.08 2.22
N PHE A 32 0.91 -4.17 2.52
CA PHE A 32 0.09 -3.46 1.56
C PHE A 32 0.64 -2.05 1.37
N CYS A 33 1.03 -1.71 0.15
CA CYS A 33 1.62 -0.42 -0.17
C CYS A 33 0.80 0.31 -1.22
N GLU A 34 0.59 1.60 -0.97
CA GLU A 34 0.07 2.52 -1.97
C GLU A 34 1.15 3.53 -2.37
N VAL A 35 1.42 3.60 -3.66
CA VAL A 35 2.43 4.42 -4.29
C VAL A 35 1.80 5.73 -4.73
N LYS A 36 2.27 6.84 -4.19
CA LYS A 36 1.88 8.17 -4.64
C LYS A 36 3.03 8.83 -5.39
N THR A 37 2.84 9.07 -6.69
CA THR A 37 3.74 9.91 -7.47
C THR A 37 3.53 11.37 -7.07
N ARG A 38 4.59 12.03 -6.61
CA ARG A 38 4.58 13.47 -6.33
C ARG A 38 5.02 14.24 -7.59
N ARG A 39 4.25 15.24 -8.02
CA ARG A 39 4.68 16.23 -9.03
C ARG A 39 4.94 17.55 -8.30
N GLY A 40 6.21 17.98 -8.23
CA GLY A 40 6.64 19.21 -7.55
C GLY A 40 7.14 19.04 -6.11
N SER A 41 7.85 20.05 -5.59
CA SER A 41 8.48 20.05 -4.25
C SER A 41 7.65 20.71 -3.14
N SER A 42 6.53 21.36 -3.48
CA SER A 42 5.62 22.02 -2.54
C SER A 42 4.56 21.05 -2.01
N GLY A 43 4.42 20.94 -0.69
CA GLY A 43 3.50 20.03 -0.03
C GLY A 43 4.09 19.41 1.25
N PRO A 44 3.24 19.05 2.23
CA PRO A 44 3.68 18.46 3.49
C PRO A 44 4.35 17.10 3.26
N HIS A 45 5.20 16.71 4.21
CA HIS A 45 5.90 15.43 4.17
C HIS A 45 4.91 14.27 3.94
N PRO A 46 5.25 13.22 3.17
CA PRO A 46 4.32 12.12 2.84
C PRO A 46 3.66 11.46 4.05
N SER A 47 4.39 11.37 5.17
CA SER A 47 3.84 10.85 6.44
C SER A 47 2.70 11.70 6.98
N LEU A 48 2.73 13.02 6.77
CA LEU A 48 1.65 13.96 7.16
C LEU A 48 0.45 13.89 6.20
N SER A 49 0.60 13.22 5.06
CA SER A 49 -0.46 13.01 4.07
C SER A 49 -1.22 11.69 4.27
N VAL A 50 -0.84 10.89 5.27
CA VAL A 50 -1.56 9.67 5.66
C VAL A 50 -2.70 10.04 6.60
N THR A 51 -3.93 10.06 6.06
CA THR A 51 -5.13 10.35 6.85
C THR A 51 -5.72 9.09 7.46
N ALA A 52 -6.50 9.21 8.53
CA ALA A 52 -7.24 8.10 9.13
C ALA A 52 -8.14 7.38 8.11
N LYS A 53 -8.74 8.13 7.18
CA LYS A 53 -9.51 7.58 6.05
C LYS A 53 -8.65 6.67 5.17
N LYS A 54 -7.40 7.04 4.91
CA LYS A 54 -6.48 6.25 4.08
C LYS A 54 -6.07 4.96 4.79
N ILE A 55 -5.80 5.02 6.09
CA ILE A 55 -5.51 3.86 6.92
C ILE A 55 -6.71 2.90 6.94
N GLY A 56 -7.92 3.41 7.21
CA GLY A 56 -9.13 2.60 7.21
C GLY A 56 -9.40 1.93 5.86
N LYS A 57 -9.14 2.64 4.76
CA LYS A 57 -9.29 2.08 3.41
C LYS A 57 -8.32 0.94 3.13
N LEU A 58 -7.03 1.13 3.45
CA LEU A 58 -6.01 0.09 3.28
C LEU A 58 -6.32 -1.14 4.14
N ARG A 59 -6.82 -0.94 5.36
CA ARG A 59 -7.25 -2.05 6.23
C ARG A 59 -8.37 -2.88 5.58
N GLN A 60 -9.42 -2.22 5.10
CA GLN A 60 -10.54 -2.92 4.42
C GLN A 60 -10.09 -3.68 3.18
N LEU A 61 -9.19 -3.10 2.38
CA LEU A 61 -8.63 -3.75 1.19
C LEU A 61 -7.76 -4.95 1.57
N GLY A 62 -6.95 -4.83 2.63
CA GLY A 62 -6.13 -5.93 3.13
C GLY A 62 -6.97 -7.07 3.69
N GLU A 63 -8.04 -6.77 4.45
CA GLU A 63 -8.99 -7.77 4.95
C GLU A 63 -9.68 -8.51 3.79
N LEU A 64 -10.10 -7.80 2.74
CA LEU A 64 -10.69 -8.41 1.54
C LEU A 64 -9.68 -9.26 0.76
N TYR A 65 -8.39 -8.91 0.76
CA TYR A 65 -7.37 -9.69 0.07
C TYR A 65 -7.06 -11.02 0.81
N LEU A 66 -7.24 -11.05 2.13
CA LEU A 66 -6.98 -12.22 2.97
C LEU A 66 -8.16 -13.18 3.07
N SER A 67 -9.36 -12.79 2.63
CA SER A 67 -10.56 -13.62 2.62
C SER A 67 -10.63 -14.52 1.40
#